data_AF-A0A2H9LAR5-F1
#
_entry.id   AF-A0A2H9LAR5-F1
#
_cell.length_a   1.000
_cell.length_b   1.000
_cell.length_c   1.000
_cell.angle_alpha   90.00
_cell.angle_beta   90.00
_cell.angle_gamma   90.00
#
_symmetry.space_group_name_H-M   'P 1'
#
loop_
_entity.id
_entity.type
_entity.pdbx_description
1 polymer ?
#
loop_
_entity_poly.entity_id
_entity_poly.type
_entity_poly.pdbx_seq_one_letter_code
_entity_poly.pdbx_strand_id
1 'polypeptide(L)'
;MVHEKIIHDPVHGGIRLGGLVLDFIDTPEVQRLRSIRQLGLANLVFPGANHTRFEHTLGVAYLVERLGRELKLSKRELNLLLAAAALHDIGHAPYSHTLEYLMTDYLKKDHMELTGDIILGKTGIYGEDELEKFSMLHVPSVVDVLAKYRIPPNEVAQLLLGKHRKPYLGQIIHSEIDVDQLDYLLRDAHFTGVALGMVDTDRLLQTLTVYKSRLAITSKGIEAVEGMLTARALMYTSVYYHHTVRIAELMLANAVEFAIEQGGGRINKDNFYRLTDSELLERLNEIRGYPHEI
;
A
#
# COMPACT_ATOMS: atom_id res chain seq x y z
N MET A 1 14.35 -4.75 -26.08
CA MET A 1 14.67 -5.48 -24.84
C MET A 1 13.67 -5.04 -23.79
N VAL A 2 13.09 -5.96 -23.02
CA VAL A 2 12.25 -5.58 -21.86
C VAL A 2 13.21 -4.95 -20.85
N HIS A 3 12.96 -3.69 -20.49
CA HIS A 3 13.74 -3.02 -19.46
C HIS A 3 13.45 -3.70 -18.13
N GLU A 4 14.47 -4.32 -17.53
CA GLU A 4 14.38 -4.95 -16.22
C GLU A 4 15.47 -4.36 -15.32
N LYS A 5 15.16 -4.19 -14.03
CA LYS A 5 16.12 -3.80 -13.01
C LYS A 5 16.07 -4.82 -11.86
N ILE A 6 17.22 -5.04 -11.24
CA ILE A 6 17.32 -5.78 -9.99
C ILE A 6 17.38 -4.75 -8.87
N ILE A 7 16.48 -4.87 -7.90
CA ILE A 7 16.46 -4.06 -6.69
C ILE A 7 16.77 -5.00 -5.52
N HIS A 8 17.61 -4.56 -4.59
CA HIS A 8 17.86 -5.31 -3.37
C HIS A 8 16.77 -4.98 -2.35
N ASP A 9 16.03 -6.00 -1.95
CA ASP A 9 15.02 -5.95 -0.91
C ASP A 9 15.44 -6.87 0.25
N PRO A 10 15.40 -6.41 1.52
CA PRO A 10 15.88 -7.20 2.64
C PRO A 10 14.99 -8.40 3.00
N VAL A 11 13.75 -8.43 2.54
CA VAL A 11 12.77 -9.50 2.79
C VAL A 11 12.84 -10.57 1.70
N HIS A 12 12.87 -10.14 0.44
CA HIS A 12 12.77 -11.02 -0.73
C HIS A 12 14.11 -11.24 -1.46
N GLY A 13 15.18 -10.55 -1.05
CA GLY A 13 16.49 -10.61 -1.69
C GLY A 13 16.55 -9.77 -2.97
N GLY A 14 17.18 -10.29 -4.02
CA GLY A 14 17.27 -9.59 -5.32
C GLY A 14 15.96 -9.69 -6.10
N ILE A 15 15.09 -8.69 -5.99
CA ILE A 15 13.83 -8.64 -6.76
C ILE A 15 14.10 -8.12 -8.17
N ARG A 16 13.61 -8.85 -9.17
CA ARG A 16 13.67 -8.45 -10.58
C ARG A 16 12.32 -7.89 -10.98
N LEU A 17 12.29 -6.64 -11.42
CA LEU A 17 11.07 -5.95 -11.82
C LEU A 17 11.15 -5.53 -13.29
N GLY A 18 10.08 -5.80 -14.03
CA GLY A 18 9.94 -5.45 -15.44
C GLY A 18 9.45 -4.02 -15.68
N GLY A 19 9.58 -3.57 -16.93
CA GLY A 19 9.33 -2.18 -17.33
C GLY A 19 7.99 -1.59 -16.91
N LEU A 20 6.91 -2.38 -16.85
CA LEU A 20 5.60 -1.90 -16.39
C LEU A 20 5.65 -1.38 -14.94
N VAL A 21 6.22 -2.18 -14.04
CA VAL A 21 6.36 -1.79 -12.63
C VAL A 21 7.36 -0.65 -12.50
N LEU A 22 8.46 -0.71 -13.25
CA LEU A 22 9.48 0.34 -13.26
C LEU A 22 8.92 1.71 -13.69
N ASP A 23 8.03 1.73 -14.68
CA ASP A 23 7.39 2.97 -15.11
C ASP A 23 6.40 3.51 -14.07
N PHE A 24 5.70 2.64 -13.34
CA PHE A 24 4.82 3.08 -12.24
C PHE A 24 5.59 3.60 -11.04
N ILE A 25 6.69 2.96 -10.64
CA ILE A 25 7.46 3.43 -9.50
C ILE A 25 8.12 4.78 -9.75
N ASP A 26 8.27 5.19 -11.01
CA ASP A 26 8.80 6.50 -11.39
C ASP A 26 7.70 7.59 -11.39
N THR A 27 6.42 7.25 -11.16
CA THR A 27 5.37 8.28 -11.04
C THR A 27 5.42 8.95 -9.67
N PRO A 28 5.05 10.24 -9.57
CA PRO A 28 5.02 10.98 -8.31
C PRO A 28 4.18 10.27 -7.23
N GLU A 29 3.05 9.68 -7.59
CA GLU A 29 2.13 9.05 -6.66
C GLU A 29 2.75 7.84 -5.96
N VAL A 30 3.52 7.02 -6.69
CA VAL A 30 4.23 5.89 -6.10
C VAL A 30 5.48 6.35 -5.36
N GLN A 31 6.21 7.35 -5.88
CA GLN A 31 7.39 7.91 -5.19
C GLN A 31 7.04 8.51 -3.82
N ARG A 32 5.86 9.11 -3.67
CA ARG A 32 5.35 9.63 -2.38
C ARG A 32 5.35 8.56 -1.28
N LEU A 33 5.14 7.29 -1.63
CA LEU A 33 5.11 6.18 -0.69
C LEU A 33 6.44 5.97 0.04
N ARG A 34 7.56 6.53 -0.45
CA ARG A 34 8.85 6.54 0.26
C ARG A 34 8.83 7.40 1.51
N SER A 35 7.87 8.31 1.62
CA SER A 35 7.73 9.25 2.73
C SER A 35 6.54 8.91 3.62
N ILE A 36 6.00 7.68 3.50
CA ILE A 36 4.93 7.15 4.33
C ILE A 36 5.38 5.81 4.91
N ARG A 37 5.53 5.74 6.23
CA ARG A 37 5.90 4.50 6.92
C ARG A 37 4.77 3.48 6.86
N GLN A 38 5.12 2.21 6.60
CA GLN A 38 4.18 1.09 6.53
C GLN A 38 3.40 0.95 7.85
N LEU A 39 4.11 0.97 8.97
CA LEU A 39 3.53 0.75 10.30
C LEU A 39 3.29 2.04 11.10
N GLY A 40 3.15 3.18 10.41
CA GLY A 40 2.86 4.47 11.03
C GLY A 40 3.84 4.80 12.17
N LEU A 41 3.32 4.90 13.40
CA LEU A 41 4.06 5.25 14.61
C LEU A 41 4.64 4.04 15.36
N ALA A 42 4.61 2.83 14.78
CA ALA A 42 5.17 1.64 15.41
C ALA A 42 6.66 1.75 15.71
N ASN A 43 7.39 2.62 15.00
CA ASN A 43 8.80 2.87 15.25
C ASN A 43 9.10 3.44 16.65
N LEU A 44 8.12 4.03 17.34
CA LEU A 44 8.25 4.47 18.73
C LEU A 44 8.41 3.31 19.72
N VAL A 45 7.95 2.11 19.35
CA VAL A 45 8.05 0.87 20.15
C VAL A 45 9.06 -0.08 19.55
N PHE A 46 9.10 -0.17 18.23
CA PHE A 46 9.98 -1.04 17.45
C PHE A 46 10.92 -0.18 16.62
N PRO A 47 12.08 0.27 17.15
CA PRO A 47 12.93 1.26 16.48
C PRO A 47 13.40 0.89 15.07
N GLY A 48 13.36 -0.40 14.70
CA GLY A 48 13.66 -0.88 13.35
C GLY A 48 12.54 -0.71 12.32
N ALA A 49 11.29 -0.47 12.75
CA ALA A 49 10.09 -0.37 11.90
C ALA A 49 10.01 0.96 11.11
N ASN A 50 11.03 1.22 10.28
CA ASN A 50 11.14 2.42 9.44
C ASN A 50 10.86 2.15 7.96
N HIS A 51 10.51 0.92 7.59
CA HIS A 51 10.17 0.57 6.22
C HIS A 51 8.93 1.33 5.76
N THR A 52 8.90 1.58 4.46
CA THR A 52 7.93 2.45 3.81
C THR A 52 6.96 1.66 2.94
N ARG A 53 5.82 2.27 2.62
CA ARG A 53 4.85 1.70 1.66
C ARG A 53 5.45 1.47 0.28
N PHE A 54 6.51 2.20 -0.06
CA PHE A 54 7.22 2.02 -1.32
C PHE A 54 7.87 0.63 -1.40
N GLU A 55 8.61 0.21 -0.37
CA GLU A 55 9.27 -1.10 -0.37
C GLU A 55 8.24 -2.24 -0.36
N HIS A 56 7.15 -2.06 0.38
CA HIS A 56 6.01 -2.96 0.38
C HIS A 56 5.42 -3.11 -1.03
N THR A 57 5.13 -2.00 -1.70
CA THR A 57 4.62 -1.98 -3.09
C THR A 57 5.52 -2.76 -4.05
N LEU A 58 6.85 -2.63 -3.93
CA LEU A 58 7.80 -3.41 -4.74
C LEU A 58 7.73 -4.91 -4.45
N GLY A 59 7.64 -5.27 -3.16
CA GLY A 59 7.53 -6.66 -2.72
C GLY A 59 6.22 -7.31 -3.18
N VAL A 60 5.09 -6.62 -3.06
CA VAL A 60 3.80 -7.08 -3.59
C VAL A 60 3.87 -7.29 -5.10
N ALA A 61 4.44 -6.35 -5.86
CA ALA A 61 4.62 -6.50 -7.30
C ALA A 61 5.48 -7.72 -7.66
N TYR A 62 6.55 -7.97 -6.90
CA TYR A 62 7.40 -9.15 -7.05
C TYR A 62 6.61 -10.45 -6.78
N LEU A 63 5.83 -10.51 -5.71
CA LEU A 63 5.00 -11.68 -5.39
C LEU A 63 3.90 -11.92 -6.42
N VAL A 64 3.27 -10.86 -6.96
CA VAL A 64 2.32 -10.95 -8.07
C VAL A 64 2.96 -11.56 -9.31
N GLU A 65 4.19 -11.16 -9.66
CA GLU A 65 4.87 -11.72 -10.82
C GLU A 65 5.14 -13.22 -10.65
N ARG A 66 5.54 -13.64 -9.46
CA ARG A 66 5.73 -15.07 -9.13
C ARG A 66 4.41 -15.83 -9.19
N LEU A 67 3.37 -15.34 -8.52
CA LEU A 67 2.06 -15.98 -8.49
C LEU A 67 1.43 -16.06 -9.89
N GLY A 68 1.60 -15.02 -10.71
CA GLY A 68 1.09 -14.99 -12.07
C GLY A 68 1.68 -16.09 -12.95
N ARG A 69 2.93 -16.49 -12.71
CA ARG A 69 3.57 -17.64 -13.38
C ARG A 69 2.99 -18.97 -12.90
N GLU A 70 2.82 -19.15 -11.60
CA GLU A 70 2.22 -20.36 -11.01
C GLU A 70 0.78 -20.58 -11.49
N LEU A 71 -0.02 -19.50 -11.50
CA LEU A 71 -1.40 -19.52 -11.98
C LEU A 71 -1.53 -19.49 -13.51
N LYS A 72 -0.41 -19.38 -14.24
CA LYS A 72 -0.36 -19.29 -15.71
C LYS A 72 -1.28 -18.20 -16.28
N LEU A 73 -1.29 -17.03 -15.63
CA LEU A 73 -2.13 -15.91 -16.05
C LEU A 73 -1.74 -15.43 -17.45
N SER A 74 -2.74 -14.97 -18.20
CA SER A 74 -2.45 -14.33 -19.48
C SER A 74 -1.64 -13.05 -19.28
N LYS A 75 -0.84 -12.64 -20.28
CA LYS A 75 -0.06 -11.39 -20.21
C LYS A 75 -0.93 -10.17 -19.87
N ARG A 76 -2.18 -10.14 -20.35
CA ARG A 76 -3.13 -9.07 -20.02
C ARG A 76 -3.51 -9.08 -18.54
N GLU A 77 -3.83 -10.24 -17.98
CA GLU A 77 -4.18 -10.38 -16.56
C GLU A 77 -2.99 -10.08 -15.66
N LEU A 78 -1.80 -10.56 -16.01
CA LEU A 78 -0.58 -10.25 -15.28
C LEU A 78 -0.28 -8.75 -15.30
N ASN A 79 -0.35 -8.09 -16.45
CA ASN A 79 -0.15 -6.64 -16.54
C ASN A 79 -1.19 -5.87 -15.70
N LEU A 80 -2.45 -6.31 -15.71
CA LEU A 80 -3.51 -5.70 -14.91
C LEU A 80 -3.23 -5.84 -13.40
N LEU A 81 -2.80 -7.02 -12.96
CA LEU A 81 -2.44 -7.27 -11.56
C LEU A 81 -1.17 -6.52 -11.14
N LEU A 82 -0.16 -6.43 -12.01
CA LEU A 82 1.06 -5.67 -11.72
C LEU A 82 0.76 -4.17 -11.60
N ALA A 83 -0.15 -3.64 -12.43
CA ALA A 83 -0.64 -2.27 -12.28
C ALA A 83 -1.39 -2.10 -10.95
N ALA A 84 -2.27 -3.03 -10.60
CA ALA A 84 -2.96 -2.99 -9.31
C ALA A 84 -1.98 -3.05 -8.12
N ALA A 85 -1.02 -3.98 -8.14
CA ALA A 85 0.01 -4.11 -7.12
C ALA A 85 0.87 -2.85 -6.97
N ALA A 86 1.29 -2.25 -8.07
CA ALA A 86 2.10 -1.02 -8.04
C ALA A 86 1.31 0.21 -7.53
N LEU A 87 -0.02 0.15 -7.53
CA LEU A 87 -0.89 1.31 -7.26
C LEU A 87 -1.78 1.16 -6.03
N HIS A 88 -1.91 -0.03 -5.43
CA HIS A 88 -2.91 -0.29 -4.38
C HIS A 88 -2.81 0.68 -3.19
N ASP A 89 -1.58 1.10 -2.87
CA ASP A 89 -1.25 1.90 -1.70
C ASP A 89 -1.19 3.42 -1.93
N ILE A 90 -1.34 3.92 -3.16
CA ILE A 90 -1.13 5.35 -3.48
C ILE A 90 -2.13 6.29 -2.78
N GLY A 91 -3.28 5.75 -2.35
CA GLY A 91 -4.32 6.45 -1.60
C GLY A 91 -4.07 6.53 -0.09
N HIS A 92 -2.96 6.01 0.44
CA HIS A 92 -2.68 6.12 1.87
C HIS A 92 -2.38 7.56 2.30
N ALA A 93 -2.99 7.95 3.42
CA ALA A 93 -2.67 9.14 4.17
C ALA A 93 -1.31 8.99 4.92
N PRO A 94 -0.72 10.09 5.42
CA PRO A 94 0.39 10.02 6.37
C PRO A 94 0.09 9.04 7.51
N TYR A 95 1.13 8.34 7.97
CA TYR A 95 1.03 7.35 9.03
C TYR A 95 0.03 6.22 8.71
N SER A 96 -0.11 5.86 7.43
CA SER A 96 -0.80 4.64 7.02
C SER A 96 -2.27 4.60 7.44
N HIS A 97 -2.66 3.62 8.26
CA HIS A 97 -4.05 3.46 8.71
C HIS A 97 -4.42 4.39 9.87
N THR A 98 -3.45 5.12 10.45
CA THR A 98 -3.70 5.99 11.61
C THR A 98 -4.79 7.04 11.34
N LEU A 99 -4.82 7.63 10.13
CA LEU A 99 -5.75 8.69 9.76
C LEU A 99 -6.96 8.18 8.95
N GLU A 100 -7.10 6.87 8.78
CA GLU A 100 -8.13 6.29 7.92
C GLU A 100 -9.56 6.54 8.41
N TYR A 101 -9.76 6.61 9.73
CA TYR A 101 -11.06 6.97 10.27
C TYR A 101 -11.43 8.42 9.95
N LEU A 102 -10.46 9.35 9.99
CA LEU A 102 -10.68 10.74 9.56
C LEU A 102 -10.98 10.80 8.06
N MET A 103 -10.33 9.97 7.24
CA MET A 103 -10.68 9.85 5.82
C MET A 103 -12.13 9.39 5.64
N THR A 104 -12.52 8.36 6.39
CA THR A 104 -13.90 7.85 6.38
C THR A 104 -14.89 8.91 6.83
N ASP A 105 -14.55 9.72 7.82
CA ASP A 105 -15.45 10.74 8.37
C ASP A 105 -15.57 11.97 7.46
N TYR A 106 -14.46 12.51 6.97
CA TYR A 106 -14.44 13.74 6.18
C TYR A 106 -14.62 13.51 4.68
N LEU A 107 -14.03 12.44 4.12
CA LEU A 107 -14.05 12.15 2.68
C LEU A 107 -15.12 11.12 2.31
N LYS A 108 -15.68 10.41 3.29
CA LYS A 108 -16.55 9.23 3.08
C LYS A 108 -15.88 8.15 2.24
N LYS A 109 -14.56 8.02 2.40
CA LYS A 109 -13.70 7.11 1.66
C LYS A 109 -12.61 6.53 2.53
N ASP A 110 -12.29 5.27 2.32
CA ASP A 110 -11.06 4.65 2.78
C ASP A 110 -9.89 4.90 1.80
N HIS A 111 -8.70 4.38 2.10
CA HIS A 111 -7.54 4.52 1.23
C HIS A 111 -7.73 3.83 -0.13
N MET A 112 -8.46 2.72 -0.20
CA MET A 112 -8.71 1.97 -1.43
C MET A 112 -9.65 2.73 -2.37
N GLU A 113 -10.69 3.36 -1.83
CA GLU A 113 -11.60 4.22 -2.56
C GLU A 113 -10.90 5.48 -3.06
N LEU A 114 -9.99 6.06 -2.25
CA LEU A 114 -9.15 7.17 -2.70
C LEU A 114 -8.18 6.73 -3.81
N THR A 115 -7.51 5.58 -3.68
CA THR A 115 -6.68 4.98 -4.74
C THR A 115 -7.47 4.82 -6.04
N GLY A 116 -8.69 4.29 -5.98
CA GLY A 116 -9.56 4.14 -7.14
C GLY A 116 -9.87 5.47 -7.83
N ASP A 117 -10.12 6.53 -7.06
CA ASP A 117 -10.37 7.86 -7.61
C ASP A 117 -9.13 8.54 -8.20
N ILE A 118 -7.94 8.31 -7.63
CA ILE A 118 -6.66 8.76 -8.20
C ILE A 118 -6.44 8.08 -9.57
N ILE A 119 -6.61 6.76 -9.64
CA ILE A 119 -6.46 5.99 -10.89
C ILE A 119 -7.45 6.46 -11.97
N LEU A 120 -8.67 6.82 -11.56
CA LEU A 120 -9.71 7.32 -12.47
C LEU A 120 -9.54 8.82 -12.81
N GLY A 121 -8.55 9.51 -12.24
CA GLY A 121 -8.32 10.94 -12.45
C GLY A 121 -9.43 11.84 -11.89
N LYS A 122 -10.23 11.34 -10.94
CA LYS A 122 -11.30 12.11 -10.28
C LYS A 122 -10.77 13.00 -9.15
N THR A 123 -9.63 12.62 -8.59
CA THR A 123 -8.94 13.35 -7.54
C THR A 123 -7.43 13.17 -7.72
N GLY A 124 -6.65 14.01 -7.06
CA GLY A 124 -5.20 13.95 -7.05
C GLY A 124 -4.65 14.23 -5.66
N ILE A 125 -3.44 13.76 -5.42
CA ILE A 125 -2.68 14.03 -4.19
C ILE A 125 -1.79 15.28 -4.30
N TYR A 126 -1.62 15.81 -5.52
CA TYR A 126 -0.80 16.99 -5.79
C TYR A 126 -1.67 18.20 -6.11
N GLY A 127 -1.22 19.39 -5.68
CA GLY A 127 -1.84 20.68 -6.00
C GLY A 127 -1.53 21.15 -7.42
N GLU A 128 -2.23 22.20 -7.87
CA GLU A 128 -2.08 22.76 -9.23
C GLU A 128 -0.62 23.16 -9.54
N ASP A 129 0.05 23.85 -8.60
CA ASP A 129 1.45 24.27 -8.74
C ASP A 129 2.43 23.10 -8.91
N GLU A 130 2.14 21.96 -8.28
CA GLU A 130 2.98 20.76 -8.37
C GLU A 130 2.75 20.04 -9.70
N LEU A 131 1.48 19.94 -10.12
CA LEU A 131 1.10 19.38 -11.42
C LEU A 131 1.70 20.18 -12.59
N GLU A 132 1.74 21.51 -12.48
CA GLU A 132 2.40 22.36 -13.48
C GLU A 132 3.90 22.03 -13.58
N LYS A 133 4.60 21.91 -12.44
CA LYS A 133 6.03 21.52 -12.42
C LYS A 133 6.25 20.14 -13.03
N PHE A 134 5.42 19.16 -12.70
CA PHE A 134 5.51 17.82 -13.28
C PHE A 134 5.32 17.84 -14.79
N SER A 135 4.37 18.64 -15.28
CA SER A 135 4.15 18.84 -16.72
C SER A 135 5.38 19.46 -17.39
N MET A 136 5.95 20.52 -16.82
CA MET A 136 7.18 21.16 -17.35
C MET A 136 8.36 20.18 -17.40
N LEU A 137 8.49 19.32 -16.40
CA LEU A 137 9.55 18.32 -16.30
C LEU A 137 9.25 17.02 -17.08
N HIS A 138 8.10 16.92 -17.76
CA HIS A 138 7.65 15.74 -18.49
C HIS A 138 7.62 14.48 -17.61
N VAL A 139 7.25 14.64 -16.33
CA VAL A 139 7.11 13.53 -15.39
C VAL A 139 5.84 12.74 -15.74
N PRO A 140 5.91 11.41 -15.94
CA PRO A 140 4.74 10.61 -16.29
C PRO A 140 3.77 10.51 -15.12
N SER A 141 2.47 10.66 -15.41
CA SER A 141 1.40 10.34 -14.46
C SER A 141 1.05 8.85 -14.48
N VAL A 142 0.33 8.38 -13.45
CA VAL A 142 -0.26 7.03 -13.44
C VAL A 142 -1.11 6.77 -14.69
N VAL A 143 -1.85 7.78 -15.16
CA VAL A 143 -2.71 7.66 -16.35
C VAL A 143 -1.88 7.50 -17.62
N ASP A 144 -0.74 8.20 -17.73
CA ASP A 144 0.17 8.08 -18.88
C ASP A 144 0.78 6.67 -18.95
N VAL A 145 1.19 6.11 -17.81
CA VAL A 145 1.74 4.76 -17.74
C VAL A 145 0.66 3.73 -18.11
N LEU A 146 -0.56 3.86 -17.58
CA LEU A 146 -1.68 2.99 -17.94
C LEU A 146 -1.97 3.04 -19.45
N ALA A 147 -1.96 4.23 -20.06
CA ALA A 147 -2.16 4.42 -21.49
C ALA A 147 -1.03 3.76 -22.32
N LYS A 148 0.24 3.96 -21.92
CA LYS A 148 1.42 3.35 -22.56
C LYS A 148 1.30 1.83 -22.67
N TYR A 149 0.77 1.17 -21.64
CA TYR A 149 0.60 -0.29 -21.60
C TYR A 149 -0.79 -0.78 -22.02
N ARG A 150 -1.68 0.12 -22.45
CA ARG A 150 -3.07 -0.17 -22.86
C ARG A 150 -3.87 -0.87 -21.76
N ILE A 151 -3.65 -0.46 -20.51
CA ILE A 151 -4.36 -0.97 -19.34
C ILE A 151 -5.52 -0.01 -19.01
N PRO A 152 -6.79 -0.44 -19.04
CA PRO A 152 -7.91 0.45 -18.76
C PRO A 152 -7.94 0.86 -17.27
N PRO A 153 -7.90 2.16 -16.94
CA PRO A 153 -7.89 2.62 -15.53
C PRO A 153 -9.09 2.11 -14.72
N ASN A 154 -10.27 2.07 -15.33
CA ASN A 154 -11.48 1.52 -14.72
C ASN A 154 -11.38 0.03 -14.39
N GLU A 155 -10.64 -0.76 -15.19
CA GLU A 155 -10.45 -2.20 -14.90
C GLU A 155 -9.52 -2.38 -13.69
N VAL A 156 -8.51 -1.52 -13.52
CA VAL A 156 -7.61 -1.50 -12.35
C VAL A 156 -8.37 -1.07 -11.09
N ALA A 157 -9.09 0.05 -11.14
CA ALA A 157 -9.86 0.55 -10.00
C ALA A 157 -10.92 -0.47 -9.55
N GLN A 158 -11.64 -1.11 -10.49
CA GLN A 158 -12.60 -2.18 -10.15
C GLN A 158 -11.93 -3.41 -9.53
N LEU A 159 -10.70 -3.73 -9.92
CA LEU A 159 -9.93 -4.83 -9.32
C LEU A 159 -9.61 -4.52 -7.86
N LEU A 160 -9.04 -3.35 -7.59
CA LEU A 160 -8.66 -2.92 -6.24
C LEU A 160 -9.89 -2.80 -5.32
N LEU A 161 -11.02 -2.34 -5.85
CA LEU A 161 -12.28 -2.25 -5.10
C LEU A 161 -13.03 -3.59 -4.97
N GLY A 162 -12.45 -4.72 -5.40
CA GLY A 162 -13.07 -6.04 -5.34
C GLY A 162 -14.31 -6.22 -6.23
N LYS A 163 -14.55 -5.31 -7.19
CA LYS A 163 -15.72 -5.26 -8.08
C LYS A 163 -15.45 -5.83 -9.48
N HIS A 164 -14.29 -6.45 -9.70
CA HIS A 164 -13.90 -6.94 -11.01
C HIS A 164 -14.66 -8.21 -11.44
N ARG A 165 -14.99 -8.30 -12.73
CA ARG A 165 -15.73 -9.44 -13.35
C ARG A 165 -15.10 -10.83 -13.14
N LYS A 166 -13.79 -10.87 -12.89
CA LYS A 166 -13.02 -12.08 -12.52
C LYS A 166 -12.60 -11.90 -11.07
N PRO A 167 -13.38 -12.42 -10.09
CA PRO A 167 -13.15 -12.16 -8.68
C PRO A 167 -11.76 -12.58 -8.20
N TYR A 168 -11.25 -13.71 -8.72
CA TYR A 168 -9.91 -14.20 -8.34
C TYR A 168 -8.78 -13.19 -8.59
N LEU A 169 -8.91 -12.27 -9.55
CA LEU A 169 -7.90 -11.23 -9.78
C LEU A 169 -7.88 -10.20 -8.64
N GLY A 170 -9.06 -9.76 -8.18
CA GLY A 170 -9.14 -8.90 -6.99
C GLY A 170 -8.62 -9.61 -5.75
N GLN A 171 -8.98 -10.89 -5.60
CA GLN A 171 -8.59 -11.71 -4.45
C GLN A 171 -7.09 -11.98 -4.34
N ILE A 172 -6.33 -11.92 -5.44
CA ILE A 172 -4.88 -12.05 -5.42
C ILE A 172 -4.23 -10.89 -4.67
N ILE A 173 -4.79 -9.67 -4.79
CA ILE A 173 -4.30 -8.48 -4.09
C ILE A 173 -4.97 -8.33 -2.73
N HIS A 174 -6.27 -8.58 -2.65
CA HIS A 174 -7.07 -8.36 -1.44
C HIS A 174 -8.07 -9.50 -1.17
N SER A 175 -7.77 -10.35 -0.19
CA SER A 175 -8.63 -11.41 0.32
C SER A 175 -8.19 -11.88 1.72
N GLU A 176 -8.63 -13.06 2.15
CA GLU A 176 -8.18 -13.65 3.42
C GLU A 176 -6.73 -14.15 3.36
N ILE A 177 -6.25 -14.48 2.15
CA ILE A 177 -4.90 -14.96 1.86
C ILE A 177 -4.52 -14.39 0.49
N ASP A 178 -3.80 -13.28 0.50
CA ASP A 178 -3.44 -12.51 -0.68
C ASP A 178 -1.94 -12.15 -0.65
N VAL A 179 -1.42 -11.63 -1.76
CA VAL A 179 0.01 -11.28 -1.87
C VAL A 179 0.40 -10.03 -1.07
N ASP A 180 -0.56 -9.16 -0.75
CA ASP A 180 -0.36 -8.00 0.12
C ASP A 180 0.03 -8.47 1.54
N GLN A 181 -0.79 -9.36 2.11
CA GLN A 181 -0.55 -10.00 3.40
C GLN A 181 0.74 -10.81 3.44
N LEU A 182 1.08 -11.52 2.36
CA LEU A 182 2.34 -12.26 2.29
C LEU A 182 3.56 -11.34 2.35
N ASP A 183 3.51 -10.17 1.72
CA ASP A 183 4.58 -9.19 1.82
C ASP A 183 4.62 -8.55 3.22
N TYR A 184 3.53 -7.91 3.65
CA TYR A 184 3.58 -7.12 4.87
C TYR A 184 3.87 -7.99 6.10
N LEU A 185 3.33 -9.21 6.21
CA LEU A 185 3.61 -10.05 7.38
C LEU A 185 5.10 -10.39 7.50
N LEU A 186 5.75 -10.71 6.39
CA LEU A 186 7.19 -10.98 6.38
C LEU A 186 8.01 -9.71 6.61
N ARG A 187 7.62 -8.61 5.97
CA ARG A 187 8.32 -7.34 6.05
C ARG A 187 8.22 -6.73 7.45
N ASP A 188 7.02 -6.68 7.99
CA ASP A 188 6.76 -6.15 9.32
C ASP A 188 7.50 -6.97 10.37
N ALA A 189 7.48 -8.30 10.27
CA ALA A 189 8.26 -9.17 11.16
C ALA A 189 9.77 -8.91 11.06
N HIS A 190 10.29 -8.73 9.84
CA HIS A 190 11.71 -8.44 9.61
C HIS A 190 12.14 -7.12 10.26
N PHE A 191 11.41 -6.04 10.00
CA PHE A 191 11.80 -4.70 10.44
C PHE A 191 11.47 -4.42 11.92
N THR A 192 10.46 -5.07 12.48
CA THR A 192 10.17 -4.97 13.92
C THR A 192 11.08 -5.88 14.76
N GLY A 193 11.69 -6.91 14.15
CA GLY A 193 12.39 -7.98 14.85
C GLY A 193 11.44 -8.98 15.54
N VAL A 194 10.13 -8.83 15.36
CA VAL A 194 9.10 -9.71 15.93
C VAL A 194 8.83 -10.84 14.95
N ALA A 195 9.71 -11.84 14.95
CA ALA A 195 9.58 -13.04 14.13
C ALA A 195 8.72 -14.10 14.84
N LEU A 196 7.40 -13.85 14.90
CA LEU A 196 6.44 -14.75 15.54
C LEU A 196 5.66 -15.55 14.50
N GLY A 197 5.85 -16.87 14.51
CA GLY A 197 5.27 -17.80 13.53
C GLY A 197 6.09 -17.89 12.23
N MET A 198 5.66 -18.76 11.33
CA MET A 198 6.31 -18.97 10.03
C MET A 198 5.31 -18.68 8.91
N VAL A 199 5.69 -17.81 7.98
CA VAL A 199 4.97 -17.58 6.72
C VAL A 199 5.77 -18.24 5.60
N ASP A 200 5.36 -19.43 5.17
CA ASP A 200 5.98 -20.12 4.04
C ASP A 200 5.39 -19.59 2.71
N THR A 201 5.88 -18.43 2.29
CA THR A 201 5.45 -17.74 1.08
C THR A 201 5.62 -18.62 -0.16
N ASP A 202 6.71 -19.37 -0.28
CA ASP A 202 6.94 -20.23 -1.43
C ASP A 202 5.90 -21.36 -1.52
N ARG A 203 5.58 -21.99 -0.39
CA ARG A 203 4.53 -23.01 -0.34
C ARG A 203 3.15 -22.43 -0.61
N LEU A 204 2.85 -21.24 -0.09
CA LEU A 204 1.57 -20.57 -0.34
C LEU A 204 1.41 -20.24 -1.82
N LEU A 205 2.42 -19.63 -2.45
CA LEU A 205 2.41 -19.32 -3.88
C LEU A 205 2.23 -20.57 -4.76
N GLN A 206 2.88 -21.68 -4.43
CA GLN A 206 2.76 -22.94 -5.18
C GLN A 206 1.41 -23.66 -4.99
N THR A 207 0.68 -23.35 -3.91
CA THR A 207 -0.56 -24.05 -3.55
C THR A 207 -1.82 -23.21 -3.76
N LEU A 208 -1.68 -21.91 -3.99
CA LEU A 208 -2.73 -21.04 -4.50
C LEU A 208 -3.16 -21.47 -5.91
N THR A 209 -4.46 -21.47 -6.15
CA THR A 209 -5.07 -21.89 -7.41
C THR A 209 -6.38 -21.15 -7.67
N VAL A 210 -6.93 -21.30 -8.87
CA VAL A 210 -8.26 -20.75 -9.22
C VAL A 210 -9.26 -21.88 -9.32
N TYR A 211 -10.29 -21.84 -8.49
CA TYR A 211 -11.40 -22.78 -8.51
C TYR A 211 -12.73 -22.03 -8.63
N LYS A 212 -13.53 -22.37 -9.66
CA LYS A 212 -14.82 -21.71 -9.94
C LYS A 212 -14.73 -20.17 -9.95
N SER A 213 -13.72 -19.62 -10.62
CA SER A 213 -13.46 -18.17 -10.75
C SER A 213 -13.12 -17.44 -9.43
N ARG A 214 -12.74 -18.18 -8.38
CA ARG A 214 -12.28 -17.64 -7.10
C ARG A 214 -10.89 -18.16 -6.78
N LEU A 215 -10.13 -17.36 -6.05
CA LEU A 215 -8.87 -17.79 -5.45
C LEU A 215 -9.16 -18.88 -4.41
N ALA A 216 -8.37 -19.94 -4.44
CA ALA A 216 -8.50 -21.09 -3.56
C ALA A 216 -7.11 -21.65 -3.25
N ILE A 217 -7.04 -22.52 -2.25
CA ILE A 217 -5.80 -23.21 -1.87
C ILE A 217 -6.01 -24.72 -2.00
N THR A 218 -5.03 -25.39 -2.59
CA THR A 218 -5.03 -26.85 -2.67
C THR A 218 -4.83 -27.47 -1.29
N SER A 219 -5.28 -28.71 -1.08
CA SER A 219 -5.12 -29.41 0.22
C SER A 219 -3.67 -29.52 0.70
N LYS A 220 -2.70 -29.44 -0.21
CA LYS A 220 -1.26 -29.45 0.09
C LYS A 220 -0.76 -28.15 0.75
N GLY A 221 -1.54 -27.08 0.68
CA GLY A 221 -1.20 -25.77 1.25
C GLY A 221 -1.74 -25.53 2.66
N ILE A 222 -2.55 -26.45 3.21
CA ILE A 222 -3.24 -26.23 4.50
C ILE A 222 -2.27 -25.86 5.62
N GLU A 223 -1.17 -26.60 5.79
CA GLU A 223 -0.17 -26.33 6.83
C GLU A 223 0.47 -24.93 6.68
N ALA A 224 0.73 -24.49 5.45
CA ALA A 224 1.30 -23.16 5.20
C ALA A 224 0.29 -22.05 5.50
N VAL A 225 -1.00 -22.30 5.26
CA VAL A 225 -2.09 -21.40 5.64
C VAL A 225 -2.21 -21.30 7.15
N GLU A 226 -2.19 -22.42 7.87
CA GLU A 226 -2.23 -22.44 9.33
C GLU A 226 -1.05 -21.68 9.94
N GLY A 227 0.16 -21.87 9.37
CA GLY A 227 1.35 -21.11 9.71
C GLY A 227 1.15 -19.61 9.53
N MET A 228 0.67 -19.18 8.35
CA MET A 228 0.39 -17.77 8.05
C MET A 228 -0.66 -17.17 8.98
N LEU A 229 -1.78 -17.85 9.22
CA LEU A 229 -2.85 -17.36 10.10
C LEU A 229 -2.37 -17.22 11.55
N THR A 230 -1.53 -18.15 12.00
CA THR A 230 -0.90 -18.09 13.32
C THR A 230 0.06 -16.90 13.41
N ALA A 231 0.95 -16.74 12.43
CA ALA A 231 1.86 -15.60 12.37
C ALA A 231 1.10 -14.27 12.35
N ARG A 232 0.03 -14.17 11.54
CA ARG A 232 -0.85 -13.02 11.49
C ARG A 232 -1.46 -12.71 12.87
N ALA A 233 -2.05 -13.68 13.54
CA ALA A 233 -2.63 -13.47 14.88
C ALA A 233 -1.60 -12.98 15.91
N LEU A 234 -0.38 -13.50 15.85
CA LEU A 234 0.71 -13.07 16.73
C LEU A 234 1.22 -11.65 16.41
N MET A 235 1.31 -11.29 15.13
CA MET A 235 1.66 -9.94 14.68
C MET A 235 0.61 -8.91 15.10
N TYR A 236 -0.69 -9.25 14.99
CA TYR A 236 -1.77 -8.39 15.46
C TYR A 236 -1.66 -8.09 16.95
N THR A 237 -1.43 -9.13 17.77
CA THR A 237 -1.34 -8.96 19.23
C THR A 237 -0.05 -8.28 19.69
N SER A 238 1.06 -8.55 19.02
CA SER A 238 2.39 -8.10 19.46
C SER A 238 2.78 -6.73 18.89
N VAL A 239 2.38 -6.44 17.65
CA VAL A 239 2.81 -5.23 16.91
C VAL A 239 1.61 -4.32 16.66
N TYR A 240 0.61 -4.76 15.88
CA TYR A 240 -0.44 -3.86 15.39
C TYR A 240 -1.35 -3.33 16.50
N TYR A 241 -1.61 -4.14 17.55
CA TYR A 241 -2.37 -3.74 18.73
C TYR A 241 -1.50 -3.46 19.95
N HIS A 242 -0.20 -3.21 19.75
CA HIS A 242 0.64 -2.79 20.85
C HIS A 242 0.11 -1.46 21.43
N HIS A 243 -0.27 -1.47 22.71
CA HIS A 243 -0.96 -0.37 23.37
C HIS A 243 -0.26 0.99 23.19
N THR A 244 1.08 1.06 23.32
CA THR A 244 1.83 2.31 23.10
C THR A 244 1.71 2.83 21.66
N VAL A 245 1.69 1.94 20.66
CA VAL A 245 1.48 2.33 19.26
C VAL A 245 0.08 2.91 19.10
N ARG A 246 -0.93 2.19 19.58
CA ARG A 246 -2.34 2.63 19.54
C ARG A 246 -2.58 3.97 20.22
N ILE A 247 -1.92 4.22 21.36
CA ILE A 247 -1.98 5.51 22.06
C ILE A 247 -1.39 6.61 21.19
N ALA A 248 -0.20 6.40 20.61
CA ALA A 248 0.45 7.38 19.74
C ALA A 248 -0.37 7.66 18.47
N GLU A 249 -0.97 6.64 17.86
CA GLU A 249 -1.88 6.78 16.72
C GLU A 249 -3.08 7.68 17.05
N LEU A 250 -3.73 7.44 18.20
CA LEU A 250 -4.87 8.24 18.63
C LEU A 250 -4.45 9.68 18.97
N MET A 251 -3.28 9.88 19.59
CA MET A 251 -2.77 11.22 19.87
C MET A 251 -2.55 12.01 18.58
N LEU A 252 -1.86 11.42 17.60
CA LEU A 252 -1.64 12.05 16.31
C LEU A 252 -2.96 12.37 15.61
N ALA A 253 -3.87 11.41 15.58
CA ALA A 253 -5.10 11.58 14.84
C ALA A 253 -6.03 12.63 15.49
N ASN A 254 -6.07 12.71 16.83
CA ASN A 254 -6.72 13.80 17.55
C ASN A 254 -6.09 15.18 17.25
N ALA A 255 -4.76 15.24 17.08
CA ALA A 255 -4.09 16.48 16.72
C ALA A 255 -4.44 16.92 15.29
N VAL A 256 -4.55 15.97 14.35
CA VAL A 256 -5.02 16.25 12.99
C VAL A 256 -6.47 16.71 13.00
N GLU A 257 -7.35 16.04 13.74
CA GLU A 257 -8.75 16.44 13.89
C GLU A 257 -8.87 17.86 14.47
N PHE A 258 -8.17 18.14 15.57
CA PHE A 258 -8.11 19.47 16.16
C PHE A 258 -7.66 20.53 15.14
N ALA A 259 -6.61 20.22 14.36
CA ALA A 259 -6.10 21.12 13.32
C ALA A 259 -7.15 21.40 12.22
N ILE A 260 -7.95 20.39 11.85
CA ILE A 260 -9.06 20.54 10.89
C ILE A 260 -10.17 21.43 11.49
N GLU A 261 -10.53 21.22 12.76
CA GLU A 261 -11.62 21.92 13.44
C GLU A 261 -11.33 23.41 13.70
N GLN A 262 -10.08 23.78 13.98
CA GLN A 262 -9.69 25.19 14.14
C GLN A 262 -9.94 26.03 12.88
N GLY A 263 -9.98 25.39 11.70
CA GLY A 263 -10.31 26.02 10.43
C GLY A 263 -9.19 26.93 9.88
N GLY A 264 -9.17 27.12 8.55
CA GLY A 264 -8.29 28.08 7.87
C GLY A 264 -6.77 27.78 7.93
N GLY A 265 -6.37 26.64 8.51
CA GLY A 265 -4.98 26.23 8.66
C GLY A 265 -4.41 25.48 7.44
N ARG A 266 -3.11 25.18 7.52
CA ARG A 266 -2.38 24.39 6.51
C ARG A 266 -2.81 22.91 6.48
N ILE A 267 -3.57 22.45 7.47
CA ILE A 267 -4.22 21.14 7.53
C ILE A 267 -5.73 21.37 7.53
N ASN A 268 -6.44 20.73 6.61
CA ASN A 268 -7.90 20.78 6.52
C ASN A 268 -8.43 19.49 5.89
N LYS A 269 -9.77 19.35 5.92
CA LYS A 269 -10.49 18.18 5.38
C LYS A 269 -10.16 17.83 3.93
N ASP A 270 -9.71 18.80 3.14
CA ASP A 270 -9.48 18.64 1.71
C ASP A 270 -8.01 18.28 1.39
N ASN A 271 -7.09 18.36 2.36
CA ASN A 271 -5.66 18.19 2.10
C ASN A 271 -4.89 17.23 3.03
N PHE A 272 -5.38 16.90 4.23
CA PHE A 272 -4.55 16.19 5.23
C PHE A 272 -4.03 14.83 4.71
N TYR A 273 -4.86 14.13 3.93
CA TYR A 273 -4.55 12.82 3.34
C TYR A 273 -3.50 12.89 2.22
N ARG A 274 -3.22 14.08 1.68
CA ARG A 274 -2.26 14.28 0.59
C ARG A 274 -0.82 14.37 1.09
N LEU A 275 -0.63 14.75 2.34
CA LEU A 275 0.67 15.00 2.94
C LEU A 275 1.50 13.71 3.07
N THR A 276 2.78 13.86 3.31
CA THR A 276 3.67 12.81 3.80
C THR A 276 3.79 12.84 5.33
N ASP A 277 4.42 11.83 5.93
CA ASP A 277 4.62 11.76 7.39
C ASP A 277 5.33 13.01 7.94
N SER A 278 6.32 13.51 7.19
CA SER A 278 7.14 14.66 7.60
C SER A 278 6.41 15.98 7.43
N GLU A 279 5.71 16.17 6.30
CA GLU A 279 4.93 17.39 6.05
C GLU A 279 3.77 17.53 7.03
N LEU A 280 3.15 16.43 7.42
CA LEU A 280 2.10 16.45 8.44
C LEU A 280 2.65 16.93 9.78
N LEU A 281 3.74 16.33 10.26
CA LEU A 281 4.37 16.74 11.53
C LEU A 281 4.84 18.18 11.50
N GLU A 282 5.48 18.62 10.41
CA GLU A 282 5.91 20.01 10.25
C GLU A 282 4.73 20.98 10.42
N ARG A 283 3.60 20.69 9.77
CA ARG A 283 2.40 21.54 9.84
C ARG A 283 1.73 21.48 11.21
N LEU A 284 1.70 20.33 11.88
CA LEU A 284 1.16 20.21 13.24
C LEU A 284 1.99 21.02 14.23
N ASN A 285 3.32 21.01 14.10
CA ASN A 285 4.23 21.78 14.95
C ASN A 285 4.03 23.30 14.88
N GLU A 286 3.46 23.81 13.79
CA GLU A 286 3.15 25.24 13.64
C GLU A 286 1.82 25.64 14.30
N ILE A 287 0.97 24.68 14.67
CA ILE A 287 -0.36 24.92 15.24
C ILE A 287 -0.23 24.97 16.76
N ARG A 288 -0.54 26.12 17.36
CA ARG A 288 -0.52 26.29 18.82
C ARG A 288 -1.53 25.36 19.50
N GLY A 289 -1.16 24.86 20.68
CA GLY A 289 -1.99 23.98 21.50
C GLY A 289 -1.60 22.51 21.30
N TYR A 290 -2.57 21.61 21.50
CA TYR A 290 -2.36 20.17 21.50
C TYR A 290 -1.52 19.63 20.31
N PRO A 291 -1.71 20.07 19.05
CA PRO A 291 -0.90 19.59 17.93
C PRO A 291 0.61 19.83 18.04
N HIS A 292 1.03 20.89 18.73
CA HIS A 292 2.44 21.20 18.97
C HIS A 292 3.02 20.44 20.18
N GLU A 293 2.17 19.90 21.05
CA GLU A 293 2.57 19.25 22.30
C GLU A 293 2.75 17.73 22.17
N ILE A 294 2.35 17.14 21.04
CA ILE A 294 2.47 15.71 20.74
C ILE A 294 3.76 15.36 19.99
#